data_AF-A0A2A2HRG5-F1
#
_entry.id   AF-A0A2A2HRG5-F1
#
_cell.length_a   1.000
_cell.length_b   1.000
_cell.length_c   1.000
_cell.angle_alpha   90.00
_cell.angle_beta   90.00
_cell.angle_gamma   90.00
#
_symmetry.space_group_name_H-M   'P 1'
#
loop_
_entity.id
_entity.type
_entity.pdbx_description
1 polymer ?
#
loop_
_entity_poly.entity_id
_entity_poly.type
_entity_poly.pdbx_seq_one_letter_code
_entity_poly.pdbx_strand_id
1 'polypeptide(L)'
;MEHIENPPGSIQYIIQCIARYNLEIFSELINRNCIDIDILEDIDPDKLKDFTLRINQYMDENASYQTDLKRYVRIISTYLAFIAKKPLHPPDMIVKDNKKIFRKGNNYFCPVKSKHMLEAMSLCKYCVCRVTD
;
A
#
# COMPACT_ATOMS: atom_id res chain seq x y z
N MET A 1 -8.74 11.35 -29.26
CA MET A 1 -8.52 9.98 -28.77
C MET A 1 -9.48 9.78 -27.61
N GLU A 2 -10.49 8.93 -27.77
CA GLU A 2 -11.29 8.50 -26.62
C GLU A 2 -10.35 7.78 -25.66
N HIS A 3 -10.25 8.28 -24.43
CA HIS A 3 -9.62 7.54 -23.35
C HIS A 3 -10.52 6.34 -23.06
N ILE A 4 -10.18 5.17 -23.63
CA ILE A 4 -10.80 3.92 -23.23
C ILE A 4 -10.38 3.68 -21.78
N GLU A 5 -11.28 3.95 -20.85
CA GLU A 5 -11.07 3.65 -19.44
C GLU A 5 -10.96 2.14 -19.27
N ASN A 6 -9.92 1.67 -18.57
CA ASN A 6 -9.77 0.26 -18.28
C ASN A 6 -10.94 -0.20 -17.38
N PRO A 7 -11.57 -1.35 -17.66
CA PRO A 7 -12.67 -1.84 -16.85
C PRO A 7 -12.29 -1.90 -15.37
N PRO A 8 -13.14 -1.41 -14.44
CA PRO A 8 -12.86 -1.47 -13.02
C PRO A 8 -12.52 -2.89 -12.55
N GLY A 9 -11.47 -3.01 -11.73
CA GLY A 9 -10.97 -4.30 -11.24
C GLY A 9 -10.13 -5.10 -12.24
N SER A 10 -9.97 -4.65 -13.50
CA SER A 10 -9.00 -5.24 -14.43
C SER A 10 -7.55 -5.00 -13.97
N ILE A 11 -6.61 -5.82 -14.47
CA ILE A 11 -5.18 -5.68 -14.15
C ILE A 11 -4.67 -4.29 -14.53
N GLN A 12 -5.03 -3.79 -15.72
CA GLN A 12 -4.61 -2.47 -16.21
C GLN A 12 -5.18 -1.34 -15.36
N TYR A 13 -6.46 -1.45 -14.94
CA TYR A 13 -7.07 -0.51 -14.00
C TYR A 13 -6.31 -0.48 -12.67
N ILE A 14 -6.04 -1.65 -12.08
CA ILE A 14 -5.33 -1.76 -10.79
C ILE A 14 -3.93 -1.16 -10.89
N ILE A 15 -3.17 -1.48 -11.95
CA ILE A 15 -1.83 -0.93 -12.18
C ILE A 15 -1.88 0.60 -12.27
N GLN A 16 -2.85 1.16 -12.99
CA GLN A 16 -3.00 2.61 -13.12
C GLN A 16 -3.36 3.29 -11.80
N CYS A 17 -4.28 2.71 -11.01
CA CYS A 17 -4.62 3.19 -9.69
C CYS A 17 -3.39 3.21 -8.77
N ILE A 18 -2.66 2.10 -8.70
CA ILE A 18 -1.46 1.97 -7.86
C ILE A 18 -0.37 2.94 -8.32
N ALA A 19 -0.12 3.06 -9.63
CA ALA A 19 0.91 3.96 -10.15
C ALA A 19 0.61 5.42 -9.80
N ARG A 20 -0.64 5.86 -9.99
CA ARG A 20 -1.08 7.21 -9.62
C ARG A 20 -0.93 7.47 -8.13
N TYR A 21 -1.42 6.54 -7.31
CA TYR A 21 -1.34 6.66 -5.87
C TYR A 21 0.10 6.69 -5.36
N ASN A 22 0.97 5.81 -5.87
CA ASN A 22 2.37 5.82 -5.49
C ASN A 22 3.06 7.13 -5.88
N LEU A 23 2.72 7.71 -7.04
CA LEU A 23 3.26 9.02 -7.45
C LEU A 23 2.80 10.15 -6.52
N GLU A 24 1.53 10.15 -6.12
CA GLU A 24 0.99 11.10 -5.14
C GLU A 24 1.70 10.98 -3.79
N ILE A 25 1.88 9.75 -3.30
CA ILE A 25 2.58 9.48 -2.04
C ILE A 25 4.07 9.81 -2.11
N PHE A 26 4.71 9.55 -3.25
CA PHE A 26 6.09 9.97 -3.47
C PHE A 26 6.20 11.50 -3.43
N SER A 27 5.29 12.19 -4.10
CA SER A 27 5.23 13.66 -4.09
C SER A 27 4.99 14.21 -2.69
N GLU A 28 4.12 13.58 -1.91
CA GLU A 28 3.92 13.92 -0.49
C GLU A 28 5.20 13.74 0.32
N LEU A 29 5.88 12.59 0.16
CA LEU A 29 7.10 12.25 0.88
C LEU A 29 8.23 13.25 0.61
N ILE A 30 8.47 13.61 -0.66
CA ILE A 30 9.56 14.53 -1.03
C ILE A 30 9.30 15.98 -0.59
N ASN A 31 8.03 16.38 -0.49
CA ASN A 31 7.63 17.73 -0.08
C ASN A 31 7.40 17.86 1.43
N ARG A 32 7.63 16.78 2.19
CA ARG A 32 7.45 16.78 3.63
C ARG A 32 8.65 17.43 4.31
N ASN A 33 8.44 18.59 4.93
CA ASN A 33 9.50 19.37 5.56
C ASN A 33 9.97 18.81 6.92
N CYS A 34 9.13 18.05 7.62
CA CYS A 34 9.45 17.43 8.89
C CYS A 34 8.64 16.14 9.13
N ILE A 35 9.20 15.25 9.93
CA ILE A 35 8.49 14.10 10.51
C ILE A 35 8.28 14.45 11.98
N ASP A 36 7.04 14.31 12.46
CA ASP A 36 6.73 14.50 13.88
C ASP A 36 7.55 13.51 14.70
N ILE A 37 8.26 13.99 15.72
CA ILE A 37 9.20 13.17 16.49
C ILE A 37 8.48 12.03 17.21
N ASP A 38 7.25 12.29 17.64
CA ASP A 38 6.34 11.32 18.25
C ASP A 38 6.08 10.12 17.33
N ILE A 39 6.04 10.32 16.00
CA ILE A 39 5.87 9.22 15.03
C ILE A 39 7.11 8.32 15.01
N LEU A 40 8.31 8.88 15.19
CA LEU A 40 9.56 8.11 15.16
C LEU A 40 9.71 7.25 16.41
N GLU A 41 9.29 7.76 17.57
CA GLU A 41 9.32 7.00 18.83
C GLU A 41 8.32 5.82 18.82
N ASP A 42 7.25 5.91 18.01
CA ASP A 42 6.24 4.86 17.85
C ASP A 42 6.62 3.73 16.87
N ILE A 43 7.76 3.83 16.15
CA ILE A 43 8.18 2.78 15.21
C ILE A 43 8.93 1.67 15.95
N ASP A 44 8.20 0.58 16.19
CA ASP A 44 8.75 -0.69 16.65
C ASP A 44 9.77 -1.26 15.63
N PRO A 45 11.06 -1.38 15.99
CA PRO A 45 12.11 -1.86 15.09
C PRO A 45 11.90 -3.29 14.60
N ASP A 46 11.34 -4.17 15.43
CA ASP A 46 11.09 -5.56 15.07
C ASP A 46 9.97 -5.65 14.03
N LYS A 47 8.93 -4.81 14.17
CA LYS A 47 7.89 -4.67 13.16
C LYS A 47 8.43 -4.13 11.84
N LEU A 48 9.31 -3.13 11.88
CA LEU A 48 9.95 -2.60 10.67
C LEU A 48 10.83 -3.66 9.98
N LYS A 49 11.57 -4.45 10.76
CA LYS A 49 12.38 -5.56 10.24
C LYS A 49 11.53 -6.65 9.58
N ASP A 50 10.46 -7.09 10.23
CA ASP A 50 9.54 -8.10 9.66
C ASP A 50 8.80 -7.56 8.42
N PHE A 51 8.38 -6.28 8.43
CA PHE A 51 7.84 -5.63 7.24
C PHE A 51 8.85 -5.61 6.08
N THR A 52 10.10 -5.24 6.37
CA THR A 52 11.19 -5.18 5.38
C THR A 52 11.44 -6.55 4.76
N LEU A 53 11.43 -7.62 5.57
CA LEU A 53 11.53 -8.99 5.09
C LEU A 53 10.39 -9.33 4.12
N ARG A 54 9.14 -9.06 4.51
CA ARG A 54 7.94 -9.36 3.71
C ARG A 54 7.91 -8.60 2.37
N ILE A 55 8.21 -7.31 2.38
CA ILE A 55 8.17 -6.50 1.16
C ILE A 55 9.28 -6.90 0.19
N ASN A 56 10.47 -7.23 0.70
CA ASN A 56 11.56 -7.72 -0.14
C ASN A 56 11.17 -9.05 -0.80
N GLN A 57 10.63 -10.01 -0.03
CA GLN A 57 10.16 -11.28 -0.58
C GLN A 57 9.08 -11.07 -1.66
N TYR A 58 8.05 -10.26 -1.37
CA TYR A 58 7.00 -9.95 -2.34
C TYR A 58 7.57 -9.37 -3.64
N MET A 59 8.53 -8.45 -3.54
CA MET A 59 9.16 -7.84 -4.70
C MET A 59 10.11 -8.80 -5.45
N ASP A 60 10.76 -9.72 -4.74
CA ASP A 60 11.58 -10.77 -5.36
C ASP A 60 10.72 -11.73 -6.20
N GLU A 61 9.53 -12.07 -5.74
CA GLU A 61 8.57 -12.94 -6.44
C GLU A 61 7.89 -12.23 -7.64
N ASN A 62 7.57 -10.94 -7.53
CA ASN A 62 6.70 -10.25 -8.50
C ASN A 62 7.44 -9.28 -9.44
N ALA A 63 8.65 -8.87 -9.10
CA ALA A 63 9.42 -7.89 -9.85
C ALA A 63 10.91 -8.24 -9.88
N SER A 64 11.22 -9.52 -10.06
CA SER A 64 12.60 -10.01 -10.23
C SER A 64 13.36 -9.14 -11.23
N TYR A 65 14.59 -8.77 -10.90
CA TYR A 65 15.49 -7.92 -11.71
C TYR A 65 15.11 -6.44 -11.85
N GLN A 66 13.99 -5.96 -11.31
CA GLN A 66 13.60 -4.55 -11.39
C GLN A 66 14.05 -3.76 -10.14
N THR A 67 15.36 -3.62 -9.93
CA THR A 67 15.96 -3.07 -8.70
C THR A 67 15.37 -1.72 -8.28
N ASP A 68 15.16 -0.81 -9.23
CA ASP A 68 14.65 0.53 -8.96
C ASP A 68 13.17 0.49 -8.53
N LEU A 69 12.36 -0.35 -9.19
CA LEU A 69 10.98 -0.58 -8.80
C LEU A 69 10.89 -1.18 -7.40
N LYS A 70 11.75 -2.16 -7.06
CA LYS A 70 11.82 -2.74 -5.71
C LYS A 70 12.11 -1.67 -4.66
N ARG A 71 13.12 -0.84 -4.92
CA ARG A 71 13.52 0.24 -4.00
C ARG A 71 12.39 1.27 -3.85
N TYR A 72 11.77 1.67 -4.96
CA TYR A 72 10.67 2.62 -4.97
C TYR A 72 9.47 2.12 -4.17
N VAL A 73 8.97 0.91 -4.48
CA VAL A 73 7.82 0.32 -3.79
C VAL A 73 8.10 0.11 -2.30
N ARG A 74 9.32 -0.30 -1.93
CA ARG A 74 9.72 -0.44 -0.52
C ARG A 74 9.66 0.89 0.23
N ILE A 75 10.18 1.97 -0.35
CA ILE A 75 10.16 3.30 0.27
C ILE A 75 8.72 3.76 0.49
N ILE A 76 7.89 3.70 -0.56
CA ILE A 76 6.48 4.12 -0.50
C ILE A 76 5.69 3.30 0.52
N SER A 77 5.83 1.98 0.48
CA SER A 77 5.06 1.09 1.35
C SER A 77 5.48 1.23 2.82
N THR A 78 6.78 1.46 3.09
CA THR A 78 7.28 1.74 4.45
C THR A 78 6.71 3.06 4.97
N TYR A 79 6.75 4.12 4.13
CA TYR A 79 6.19 5.42 4.48
C TYR A 79 4.70 5.30 4.82
N LEU A 80 3.91 4.63 3.98
CA LEU A 80 2.48 4.43 4.20
C LEU A 80 2.17 3.70 5.51
N ALA A 81 2.89 2.61 5.79
CA ALA A 81 2.63 1.75 6.96
C ALA A 81 3.08 2.37 8.29
N PHE A 82 4.25 3.02 8.30
CA PHE A 82 4.87 3.45 9.55
C PHE A 82 4.77 4.95 9.82
N ILE A 83 4.72 5.79 8.78
CA ILE A 83 4.81 7.24 8.92
C ILE A 83 3.48 7.93 8.58
N ALA A 84 2.98 7.74 7.35
CA ALA A 84 1.75 8.39 6.88
C ALA A 84 0.47 7.77 7.45
N LYS A 85 0.54 6.53 7.94
CA LYS A 85 -0.61 5.73 8.42
C LYS A 85 -1.77 5.72 7.42
N LYS A 86 -1.44 5.52 6.15
CA LYS A 86 -2.38 5.46 5.03
C LYS A 86 -2.46 4.03 4.47
N PRO A 87 -3.57 3.68 3.77
CA PRO A 87 -3.69 2.38 3.11
C PRO A 87 -2.52 2.08 2.17
N LEU A 88 -2.07 0.82 2.11
CA LEU A 88 -1.05 0.38 1.15
C LEU A 88 -1.53 0.43 -0.32
N HIS A 89 -2.85 0.49 -0.52
CA HIS A 89 -3.48 0.61 -1.83
C HIS A 89 -4.48 1.78 -1.80
N PRO A 90 -4.69 2.48 -2.92
CA PRO A 90 -5.49 3.70 -2.94
C PRO A 90 -6.91 3.49 -2.40
N PRO A 91 -7.44 4.44 -1.59
CA PRO A 91 -8.87 4.53 -1.32
C PRO A 91 -9.67 4.60 -2.63
N ASP A 92 -10.89 4.08 -2.61
CA ASP A 92 -11.80 3.96 -3.76
C ASP A 92 -11.32 3.06 -4.92
N MET A 93 -10.13 2.45 -4.81
CA MET A 93 -9.70 1.42 -5.74
C MET A 93 -10.64 0.21 -5.66
N ILE A 94 -11.21 -0.16 -6.81
CA ILE A 94 -12.01 -1.37 -6.95
C ILE A 94 -11.07 -2.57 -7.05
N VAL A 95 -11.22 -3.50 -6.11
CA VAL A 95 -10.54 -4.78 -6.08
C VAL A 95 -11.45 -5.89 -6.61
N LYS A 96 -10.99 -7.13 -6.55
CA LYS A 96 -11.73 -8.32 -6.98
C LYS A 96 -13.17 -8.33 -6.42
N ASP A 97 -14.11 -8.82 -7.23
CA ASP A 97 -15.55 -8.90 -6.93
C ASP A 97 -16.28 -7.54 -6.82
N ASN A 98 -15.79 -6.50 -7.52
CA ASN A 98 -16.35 -5.14 -7.52
C ASN A 98 -16.45 -4.47 -6.14
N LYS A 99 -15.72 -4.99 -5.14
CA LYS A 99 -15.61 -4.37 -3.83
C LYS A 99 -14.55 -3.29 -3.88
N LYS A 100 -14.74 -2.20 -3.12
CA LYS A 100 -13.79 -1.09 -3.08
C LYS A 100 -13.14 -0.93 -1.72
N ILE A 101 -11.93 -0.40 -1.69
CA ILE A 101 -11.35 0.15 -0.46
C ILE A 101 -12.14 1.41 -0.13
N PHE A 102 -12.64 1.56 1.10
CA PHE A 102 -13.47 2.70 1.46
C PHE A 102 -13.06 3.28 2.82
N ARG A 103 -13.46 4.53 3.05
CA ARG A 103 -13.28 5.24 4.31
C ARG A 103 -14.63 5.37 5.02
N LYS A 104 -14.67 5.11 6.33
CA LYS A 104 -15.81 5.36 7.21
C LYS A 104 -15.31 6.09 8.45
N GLY A 105 -15.64 7.37 8.55
CA GLY A 105 -15.07 8.27 9.56
C GLY A 105 -13.55 8.39 9.42
N ASN A 106 -12.82 8.08 10.49
CA ASN A 106 -11.34 8.12 10.51
C ASN A 106 -10.69 6.79 10.11
N ASN A 107 -11.48 5.77 9.74
CA ASN A 107 -10.98 4.43 9.46
C ASN A 107 -11.09 4.08 7.97
N TYR A 108 -10.09 3.35 7.48
CA TYR A 108 -10.11 2.74 6.15
C TYR A 108 -10.47 1.25 6.26
N PHE A 109 -11.08 0.70 5.23
CA PHE A 109 -11.52 -0.70 5.18
C PHE A 109 -11.11 -1.31 3.85
N CYS A 110 -10.57 -2.53 3.91
CA CYS A 110 -10.15 -3.27 2.72
C CYS A 110 -10.90 -4.61 2.66
N PRO A 111 -11.73 -4.84 1.63
CA PRO A 111 -12.62 -6.00 1.55
C PRO A 111 -11.89 -7.33 1.31
N VAL A 112 -10.63 -7.29 0.90
CA VAL A 112 -9.79 -8.48 0.69
C VAL A 112 -8.78 -8.71 1.83
N LYS A 113 -8.75 -7.82 2.83
CA LYS A 113 -7.75 -7.90 3.91
C LYS A 113 -7.90 -9.20 4.71
N SER A 114 -9.12 -9.58 5.10
CA SER A 114 -9.36 -10.79 5.91
C SER A 114 -8.80 -12.04 5.23
N LYS A 115 -8.95 -12.15 3.91
CA LYS A 115 -8.40 -13.24 3.10
C LYS A 115 -6.87 -13.26 3.12
N HIS A 116 -6.23 -12.12 2.82
CA HIS A 116 -4.78 -12.06 2.69
C HIS A 116 -4.05 -12.07 4.03
N MET A 117 -4.70 -11.69 5.15
CA MET A 117 -4.08 -11.70 6.49
C MET A 117 -3.61 -13.09 6.93
N LEU A 118 -4.23 -14.15 6.40
CA LEU A 118 -3.89 -15.54 6.71
C LEU A 118 -2.62 -16.02 5.99
N GLU A 119 -2.15 -15.30 4.97
CA GLU A 119 -0.95 -15.67 4.23
C GLU A 119 0.30 -15.39 5.08
N ALA A 120 1.23 -16.35 5.08
CA ALA A 120 2.42 -16.33 5.94
C ALA A 120 3.21 -15.03 5.82
N MET A 121 3.41 -14.54 4.58
CA MET A 121 4.21 -13.36 4.23
C MET A 121 3.38 -12.12 3.87
N SER A 122 2.11 -12.08 4.26
CA SER A 122 1.22 -10.97 3.91
C SER A 122 1.69 -9.62 4.44
N LEU A 123 1.74 -8.63 3.54
CA LEU A 123 1.92 -7.21 3.89
C LEU A 123 0.66 -6.58 4.47
N CYS A 124 -0.52 -7.20 4.29
CA CYS A 124 -1.77 -6.68 4.81
C CYS A 124 -1.77 -6.50 6.34
N LYS A 125 -0.90 -7.24 7.05
CA LYS A 125 -0.66 -7.12 8.49
C LYS A 125 -0.25 -5.71 8.92
N TYR A 126 0.39 -4.96 8.02
CA TYR A 126 0.90 -3.61 8.25
C TYR A 126 0.03 -2.52 7.62
N CYS A 127 -0.95 -2.89 6.81
CA CYS A 127 -1.86 -1.92 6.22
C CYS A 127 -2.83 -1.39 7.29
N VAL A 128 -3.04 -0.06 7.33
CA VAL A 128 -3.95 0.60 8.28
C VAL A 128 -5.43 0.22 8.09
N CYS A 129 -5.79 -0.32 6.92
CA CYS A 129 -7.16 -0.73 6.66
C CYS A 129 -7.62 -1.78 7.69
N ARG A 130 -8.85 -1.63 8.20
CA ARG A 130 -9.54 -2.65 8.98
C ARG A 130 -10.11 -3.72 8.05
N VAL A 131 -10.36 -4.90 8.61
CA VAL A 131 -11.17 -5.91 7.93
C VAL A 131 -12.61 -5.43 7.85
N THR A 132 -13.30 -5.79 6.78
CA THR A 132 -14.76 -5.65 6.70
C THR A 132 -15.40 -6.85 7.37
N ASP A 133 -16.47 -6.62 8.13
CA ASP A 133 -17.34 -7.69 8.63
C ASP A 133 -18.01 -8.45 7.48
#